data_AF-A0A3D9DAW7-F1
#
_entry.id   AF-A0A3D9DAW7-F1
#
_cell.length_a   1.000
_cell.length_b   1.000
_cell.length_c   1.000
_cell.angle_alpha   90.00
_cell.angle_beta   90.00
_cell.angle_gamma   90.00
#
_symmetry.space_group_name_H-M   'P 1'
#
loop_
_entity.id
_entity.type
_entity.pdbx_description
1 polymer ?
#
loop_
_entity_poly.entity_id
_entity_poly.type
_entity_poly.pdbx_seq_one_letter_code
_entity_poly.pdbx_strand_id
1 'polypeptide(L)'
;MLLKEMVTAFKKEDVKSVYTLFKDDKIMNAKQEKAMLTDRNKNWAEKMPEIMQKESSFFAVGGAHLMGENGIIQLLRSKGYTVKPVLSL
;
A
#
# COMPACT_ATOMS: atom_id res chain seq x y z
N MET A 1 16.24 4.57 -15.52
CA MET A 1 16.75 3.76 -14.38
C MET A 1 15.59 3.66 -13.43
N LEU A 2 15.27 2.44 -13.02
CA LEU A 2 14.01 2.10 -12.35
C LEU A 2 13.69 3.01 -11.15
N LEU A 3 14.68 3.40 -10.35
CA LEU A 3 14.50 4.35 -9.24
C LEU A 3 13.98 5.72 -9.70
N LYS A 4 14.48 6.26 -10.82
CA LYS A 4 14.00 7.54 -11.38
C LYS A 4 12.57 7.44 -11.87
N GLU A 5 12.20 6.30 -12.47
CA GLU A 5 10.83 6.03 -12.91
C GLU A 5 9.88 5.93 -11.71
N MET A 6 10.30 5.23 -10.65
CA MET A 6 9.52 5.13 -9.41
C MET A 6 9.35 6.48 -8.72
N VAL A 7 10.40 7.30 -8.65
CA VAL A 7 10.29 8.69 -8.13
C VAL A 7 9.35 9.53 -8.99
N THR A 8 9.39 9.35 -10.32
CA THR A 8 8.47 10.05 -11.23
C THR A 8 7.02 9.62 -11.03
N ALA A 9 6.76 8.31 -10.90
CA ALA A 9 5.43 7.79 -10.60
C ALA A 9 4.91 8.29 -9.25
N PHE A 10 5.76 8.28 -8.22
CA PHE A 10 5.43 8.79 -6.90
C PHE A 10 5.03 10.27 -6.94
N LYS A 11 5.81 11.12 -7.62
CA LYS A 11 5.51 12.55 -7.77
C LYS A 11 4.24 12.84 -8.57
N LYS A 12 3.79 11.90 -9.41
CA LYS A 12 2.55 11.98 -10.18
C LYS A 12 1.36 11.33 -9.48
N GLU A 13 1.53 10.89 -8.22
CA GLU A 13 0.52 10.16 -7.45
C GLU A 13 0.05 8.86 -8.15
N ASP A 14 0.87 8.32 -9.06
CA ASP A 14 0.60 7.08 -9.77
C ASP A 14 0.99 5.88 -8.90
N VAL A 15 0.16 5.62 -7.89
CA VAL A 15 0.33 4.53 -6.92
C VAL A 15 0.34 3.15 -7.57
N LYS A 16 -0.30 2.99 -8.74
CA LYS A 16 -0.29 1.74 -9.50
C LYS A 16 1.10 1.49 -10.08
N SER A 17 1.69 2.50 -10.73
CA SER A 17 3.05 2.38 -11.26
C SER A 17 4.08 2.24 -10.15
N VAL A 18 3.91 2.93 -9.01
CA VAL A 18 4.77 2.73 -7.83
C VAL A 18 4.73 1.26 -7.37
N TYR A 19 3.54 0.67 -7.26
CA TYR A 19 3.40 -0.75 -6.90
C TYR A 19 4.07 -1.68 -7.91
N THR A 20 3.83 -1.51 -9.20
CA THR A 20 4.41 -2.36 -10.25
C THR A 20 5.93 -2.26 -10.29
N LEU A 21 6.49 -1.05 -10.24
CA LEU A 21 7.93 -0.83 -10.28
C LEU A 21 8.63 -1.37 -9.02
N PHE A 22 7.99 -1.28 -7.85
CA PHE A 22 8.57 -1.79 -6.61
C PHE A 22 8.64 -3.32 -6.57
N LYS A 23 7.75 -4.00 -7.31
CA LYS A 23 7.71 -5.46 -7.46
C LYS A 23 8.60 -5.99 -8.58
N ASP A 24 9.28 -5.12 -9.32
CA ASP A 24 10.22 -5.56 -10.36
C ASP A 24 11.32 -6.42 -9.72
N ASP A 25 11.68 -7.53 -10.36
CA ASP A 25 12.67 -8.48 -9.85
C ASP A 25 14.07 -7.84 -9.66
N LYS A 26 14.34 -6.70 -10.30
CA LYS A 26 15.56 -5.91 -10.07
C LYS A 26 15.55 -5.14 -8.74
N ILE A 27 14.40 -5.02 -8.07
CA ILE A 27 14.22 -4.37 -6.76
C ILE A 27 13.92 -5.39 -5.67
N MET A 28 12.98 -6.31 -5.92
CA MET A 28 12.58 -7.33 -4.95
C MET A 28 12.42 -8.66 -5.65
N ASN A 29 13.02 -9.70 -5.07
CA ASN A 29 12.61 -11.05 -5.41
C ASN A 29 11.25 -11.40 -4.77
N ALA A 30 10.63 -12.49 -5.24
CA ALA A 30 9.33 -12.95 -4.75
C ALA A 30 9.24 -13.13 -3.22
N LYS A 31 10.33 -13.58 -2.56
CA LYS A 31 10.34 -13.75 -1.09
C LYS A 31 10.29 -12.39 -0.38
N GLN A 32 11.04 -11.41 -0.87
CA GLN A 32 11.04 -10.04 -0.35
C GLN A 32 9.70 -9.35 -0.59
N GLU A 33 9.13 -9.50 -1.80
CA GLU A 33 7.81 -8.98 -2.15
C GLU A 33 6.70 -9.55 -1.26
N LYS A 34 6.68 -10.88 -1.06
CA LYS A 34 5.75 -11.52 -0.14
C LYS A 34 5.88 -10.98 1.28
N ALA A 35 7.10 -10.92 1.82
CA ALA A 35 7.31 -10.45 3.19
C ALA A 35 6.92 -8.97 3.36
N MET A 36 7.31 -8.12 2.41
CA MET A 36 7.16 -6.67 2.53
C MET A 36 5.79 -6.15 2.13
N LEU A 37 5.17 -6.69 1.08
CA LEU A 37 3.87 -6.22 0.61
C LEU A 37 2.73 -7.14 1.05
N THR A 38 2.89 -8.46 0.98
CA THR A 38 1.77 -9.36 1.31
C THR A 38 1.60 -9.55 2.81
N ASP A 39 2.59 -10.12 3.48
CA ASP A 39 2.47 -10.52 4.89
C ASP A 39 2.36 -9.29 5.79
N ARG A 40 3.15 -8.24 5.52
CA ARG A 40 3.09 -6.98 6.27
C ARG A 40 1.73 -6.29 6.13
N ASN A 41 1.16 -6.21 4.94
CA ASN A 41 -0.14 -5.58 4.75
C ASN A 41 -1.27 -6.36 5.42
N LYS A 42 -1.23 -7.70 5.37
CA LYS A 42 -2.20 -8.54 6.09
C LYS A 42 -2.13 -8.30 7.60
N ASN A 43 -0.93 -8.31 8.17
CA ASN A 43 -0.71 -8.02 9.59
C ASN A 43 -1.22 -6.62 9.99
N TRP A 44 -1.06 -5.61 9.13
CA TRP A 44 -1.60 -4.28 9.38
C TRP A 44 -3.12 -4.25 9.28
N ALA A 45 -3.71 -4.84 8.23
CA ALA A 45 -5.15 -4.86 8.03
C ALA A 45 -5.90 -5.64 9.12
N GLU A 46 -5.23 -6.57 9.81
CA GLU A 46 -5.77 -7.22 11.01
C GLU A 46 -5.84 -6.28 12.22
N LYS A 47 -4.84 -5.42 12.42
CA LYS A 47 -4.73 -4.53 13.59
C LYS A 47 -5.46 -3.20 13.42
N MET A 48 -5.52 -2.68 12.20
CA MET A 48 -6.14 -1.38 11.89
C MET A 48 -7.57 -1.24 12.43
N PRO A 49 -8.49 -2.22 12.28
CA PRO A 49 -9.86 -2.13 12.81
C PRO A 49 -9.94 -1.75 14.29
N GLU A 50 -9.15 -2.42 15.13
CA GLU A 50 -9.16 -2.17 16.58
C GLU A 50 -8.64 -0.76 16.90
N ILE A 51 -7.60 -0.31 16.21
CA ILE A 51 -7.02 1.02 16.38
C ILE A 51 -8.02 2.10 15.94
N MET A 52 -8.62 1.95 14.75
CA MET A 52 -9.59 2.89 14.19
C MET A 52 -10.90 3.00 14.98
N GLN A 53 -11.30 1.93 15.69
CA GLN A 53 -12.49 1.96 16.56
C GLN A 53 -12.25 2.72 17.87
N LYS A 54 -11.01 2.75 18.36
CA LYS A 54 -10.66 3.46 19.60
C LYS A 54 -10.60 4.96 19.39
N GLU A 55 -10.00 5.41 18.29
CA GLU A 55 -9.82 6.83 18.01
C GLU A 55 -9.57 7.14 16.53
N SER A 56 -9.75 8.41 16.17
CA SER A 56 -9.36 8.91 14.85
C SER A 56 -7.86 8.72 14.65
N SER A 57 -7.49 7.95 13.63
CA SER A 57 -6.13 7.45 13.45
C SER A 57 -5.54 7.85 12.10
N PHE A 58 -4.26 8.20 12.08
CA PHE A 58 -3.49 8.44 10.86
C PHE A 58 -2.41 7.37 10.67
N PHE A 59 -2.47 6.65 9.54
CA PHE A 59 -1.50 5.61 9.19
C PHE A 59 -0.62 6.07 8.02
N ALA A 60 0.68 6.25 8.28
CA ALA A 60 1.67 6.56 7.25
C ALA A 60 2.34 5.28 6.72
N VAL A 61 2.24 5.03 5.43
CA VAL A 61 2.85 3.87 4.75
C VAL A 61 3.47 4.29 3.41
N GLY A 62 4.39 3.48 2.88
CA GLY A 62 4.89 3.69 1.52
C GLY A 62 3.82 3.46 0.46
N GLY A 63 3.86 4.19 -0.65
CA GLY A 63 2.83 4.16 -1.70
C GLY A 63 2.58 2.77 -2.31
N ALA A 64 3.63 1.94 -2.41
CA ALA A 64 3.51 0.57 -2.91
C ALA A 64 2.59 -0.31 -2.03
N HIS A 65 2.37 0.02 -0.76
CA HIS A 65 1.50 -0.76 0.12
C HIS A 65 0.00 -0.59 -0.18
N LEU A 66 -0.39 0.42 -0.97
CA LEU A 66 -1.80 0.76 -1.17
C LEU A 66 -2.51 -0.13 -2.20
N MET A 67 -1.77 -0.59 -3.22
CA MET A 67 -2.33 -1.24 -4.42
C MET A 67 -2.12 -2.77 -4.44
N GLY A 68 -2.82 -3.43 -5.37
CA GLY A 68 -2.78 -4.88 -5.56
C GLY A 68 -3.78 -5.64 -4.68
N GLU A 69 -3.88 -6.96 -4.90
CA GLU A 69 -4.84 -7.82 -4.17
C GLU A 69 -4.58 -7.84 -2.66
N ASN A 70 -3.31 -7.81 -2.26
CA ASN A 70 -2.89 -7.69 -0.86
C ASN A 70 -2.61 -6.23 -0.44
N GLY A 71 -3.03 -5.25 -1.24
CA GLY A 71 -2.89 -3.82 -0.90
C GLY A 71 -3.82 -3.43 0.24
N ILE A 72 -3.40 -2.47 1.08
CA ILE A 72 -4.18 -2.03 2.25
C ILE A 72 -5.59 -1.56 1.85
N ILE A 73 -5.74 -0.85 0.73
CA ILE A 73 -7.05 -0.38 0.26
C ILE A 73 -7.98 -1.57 -0.01
N GLN A 74 -7.47 -2.61 -0.69
CA GLN A 74 -8.26 -3.79 -1.01
C GLN A 74 -8.60 -4.59 0.24
N LEU A 75 -7.65 -4.78 1.15
CA LEU A 75 -7.84 -5.52 2.40
C LEU A 75 -8.82 -4.84 3.36
N LEU A 76 -8.81 -3.51 3.44
CA LEU A 76 -9.80 -2.78 4.23
C LEU A 76 -11.19 -2.87 3.60
N ARG A 77 -11.30 -2.74 2.26
CA ARG A 77 -12.57 -2.92 1.55
C ARG A 77 -13.15 -4.32 1.74
N SER A 78 -12.32 -5.37 1.71
CA SER A 78 -12.78 -6.75 1.96
C SER A 78 -13.25 -6.98 3.40
N LYS A 79 -12.86 -6.12 4.34
CA LYS A 79 -13.34 -6.11 5.73
C LYS A 79 -14.60 -5.26 5.93
N GLY A 80 -15.20 -4.75 4.85
CA GLY A 80 -16.44 -3.96 4.87
C GLY A 80 -16.23 -2.45 5.06
N TYR A 81 -14.98 -1.96 5.04
CA TYR A 81 -14.72 -0.53 5.15
C TYR A 81 -14.93 0.19 3.80
N THR A 82 -15.53 1.37 3.87
CA THR A 82 -15.55 2.30 2.73
C THR A 82 -14.29 3.13 2.73
N VAL A 83 -13.38 2.86 1.78
CA VAL A 83 -12.13 3.61 1.61
C VAL A 83 -12.30 4.62 0.47
N LYS A 84 -12.29 5.91 0.81
CA LYS A 84 -12.42 7.03 -0.13
C LYS A 84 -11.08 7.78 -0.24
N PRO A 85 -10.66 8.18 -1.45
CA PRO A 85 -9.55 9.11 -1.58
C PRO A 85 -9.96 10.45 -0.94
N VAL A 86 -9.01 11.09 -0.27
CA VAL A 86 -9.15 12.49 0.15
C VAL A 86 -8.61 13.32 -1.00
N LEU A 87 -9.51 13.86 -1.83
CA LEU A 87 -9.16 14.73 -2.93
C LEU A 87 -9.17 16.17 -2.41
N SER A 88 -7.98 16.72 -2.18
CA SER A 88 -7.65 18.05 -1.63
C SER A 88 -8.22 18.40 -0.24
N LEU A 89 -7.35 19.00 0.58
CA LEU A 89 -7.70 20.12 1.47
C LEU A 89 -7.63 21.41 0.66
#